data_AF-A0A841JAU0-F1
#
_entry.id   AF-A0A841JAU0-F1
#
_cell.length_a   1.000
_cell.length_b   1.000
_cell.length_c   1.000
_cell.angle_alpha   90.00
_cell.angle_beta   90.00
_cell.angle_gamma   90.00
#
_symmetry.space_group_name_H-M   'P 1'
#
loop_
_entity.id
_entity.type
_entity.pdbx_description
1 polymer ?
#
loop_
_entity_poly.entity_id
_entity_poly.type
_entity_poly.pdbx_seq_one_letter_code
_entity_poly.pdbx_strand_id
1 'polypeptide(L)'
;MSFLRAAIDRMDALASAGLAKPPTTQPELQRQLAKLDASIGEAEPVVELKPFLRNAAENGAGALSRFQLNRVLRGAWCDPEFDDLGYAALDRAVEEQRRSSDQAMIDGYLTYFPVDRPIMGKLADAASSAAQRHEWAWRERARQWELFAPSQGPARVALDLIQRDDDQIFQLIRETGLGTNLAASGFGQATFARFCVATAELPPRKAVPAQRSLLRLFDQEALAGQIELVVRALLEPWISEKPEPEHRKAISEFLLDQVGDPRLQRPRWDRIVRSLAETIGEERALTVTQVFKRWLTEVAMREFFRAIAKTTDRPDQWAQREKFWMAYLDEGLVSDAWPALGVRARNQIEYLIRQSGERPEYGIIRGGPASSSSIIMQIGDLRISEWSDNGSCRFWSDSDPNAPKLYAKIYDGAKLRTTAGRSDFEYESHVPASPGWEGKFAGIIHRRTSILHPRFGKGRGRNWNDRW
;
A
#
# COMPACT_ATOMS: atom_id res chain seq x y z
N MET A 1 1.51 -10.78 -26.69
CA MET A 1 2.44 -11.25 -27.74
C MET A 1 1.80 -12.09 -28.85
N SER A 2 0.67 -12.78 -28.61
CA SER A 2 0.01 -13.62 -29.64
C SER A 2 -0.52 -12.85 -30.86
N PHE A 3 -1.16 -11.68 -30.66
CA PHE A 3 -1.76 -10.91 -31.75
C PHE A 3 -0.77 -10.27 -32.73
N LEU A 4 0.44 -9.92 -32.28
CA LEU A 4 1.47 -9.28 -33.11
C LEU A 4 2.28 -10.31 -33.92
N ARG A 5 2.54 -11.49 -33.34
CA ARG A 5 3.08 -12.65 -34.09
C ARG A 5 2.09 -13.14 -35.14
N ALA A 6 0.81 -13.27 -34.78
CA ALA A 6 -0.24 -13.66 -35.74
C ALA A 6 -0.42 -12.65 -36.88
N ALA A 7 -0.17 -11.35 -36.64
CA ALA A 7 -0.17 -10.34 -37.67
C ALA A 7 1.04 -10.47 -38.62
N ILE A 8 2.23 -10.78 -38.08
CA ILE A 8 3.45 -11.03 -38.87
C ILE A 8 3.31 -12.32 -39.70
N ASP A 9 2.80 -13.40 -39.10
CA ASP A 9 2.57 -14.68 -39.80
C ASP A 9 1.51 -14.52 -40.91
N ARG A 10 0.48 -13.67 -40.70
CA ARG A 10 -0.48 -13.30 -41.75
C ARG A 10 0.17 -12.51 -42.89
N MET A 11 1.12 -11.63 -42.58
CA MET A 11 1.83 -10.83 -43.58
C MET A 11 2.80 -11.67 -44.41
N ASP A 12 3.47 -12.65 -43.80
CA ASP A 12 4.34 -13.61 -44.50
C ASP A 12 3.53 -14.62 -45.34
N ALA A 13 2.33 -15.01 -44.87
CA ALA A 13 1.39 -15.81 -45.66
C ALA A 13 0.87 -15.05 -46.90
N LEU A 14 0.66 -13.74 -46.81
CA LEU A 14 0.27 -12.88 -47.94
C LEU A 14 1.42 -12.68 -48.95
N ALA A 15 2.67 -12.60 -48.48
CA ALA A 15 3.86 -12.54 -49.34
C ALA A 15 4.10 -13.87 -50.09
N SER A 16 3.77 -15.00 -49.46
CA SER A 16 3.84 -16.34 -50.07
C SER A 16 2.78 -16.56 -51.16
N ALA A 17 1.75 -15.71 -51.22
CA ALA A 17 0.66 -15.73 -52.20
C ALA A 17 0.88 -14.80 -53.41
N GLY A 18 2.07 -14.19 -53.55
CA GLY A 18 2.45 -13.44 -54.76
C GLY A 18 1.91 -12.01 -54.88
N LEU A 19 1.39 -11.42 -53.80
CA LEU A 19 1.01 -10.00 -53.77
C LEU A 19 2.23 -9.12 -53.45
N ALA A 20 2.30 -7.94 -54.08
CA ALA A 20 3.43 -7.01 -53.93
C ALA A 20 3.63 -6.59 -52.47
N LYS A 21 4.88 -6.68 -51.98
CA LYS A 21 5.26 -6.18 -50.66
C LYS A 21 4.96 -4.67 -50.57
N PRO A 22 4.24 -4.19 -49.54
CA PRO A 22 4.09 -2.76 -49.34
C PRO A 22 5.46 -2.11 -49.08
N PRO A 23 5.66 -0.87 -49.54
CA PRO A 23 6.95 -0.20 -49.44
C PRO A 23 7.29 0.08 -47.96
N THR A 24 8.49 -0.34 -47.55
CA THR A 24 9.20 0.03 -46.29
C THR A 24 8.51 -0.41 -44.98
N THR A 25 8.92 -1.48 -44.30
CA THR A 25 10.19 -1.63 -43.54
C THR A 25 10.75 -0.30 -43.05
N GLN A 26 10.04 0.35 -42.12
CA GLN A 26 10.59 1.47 -41.37
C GLN A 26 11.71 0.96 -40.44
N PRO A 27 12.94 1.52 -40.50
CA PRO A 27 14.00 1.26 -39.53
C PRO A 27 13.57 1.55 -38.09
N GLU A 28 12.60 2.44 -37.89
CA GLU A 28 11.95 2.72 -36.60
C GLU A 28 11.27 1.48 -36.01
N LEU A 29 10.58 0.69 -36.84
CA LEU A 29 9.82 -0.48 -36.41
C LEU A 29 10.76 -1.67 -36.09
N GLN A 30 11.86 -1.79 -36.84
CA GLN A 30 12.95 -2.70 -36.49
C GLN A 30 13.72 -2.26 -35.24
N ARG A 31 13.92 -0.95 -35.01
CA ARG A 31 14.47 -0.42 -33.74
C ARG A 31 13.52 -0.66 -32.56
N GLN A 32 12.21 -0.55 -32.77
CA GLN A 32 11.21 -0.84 -31.75
C GLN A 32 11.11 -2.35 -31.46
N LEU A 33 11.21 -3.21 -32.47
CA LEU A 33 11.32 -4.67 -32.26
C LEU A 33 12.64 -5.09 -31.60
N ALA A 34 13.78 -4.49 -31.98
CA ALA A 34 15.06 -4.76 -31.35
C ALA A 34 15.13 -4.29 -29.88
N LYS A 35 14.30 -3.30 -29.49
CA LYS A 35 14.06 -2.94 -28.09
C LYS A 35 13.21 -3.98 -27.34
N LEU A 36 12.41 -4.77 -28.04
CA LEU A 36 11.54 -5.83 -27.49
C LEU A 36 12.24 -7.22 -27.43
N ASP A 37 13.29 -7.46 -28.22
CA ASP A 37 13.99 -8.75 -28.34
C ASP A 37 14.86 -9.14 -27.12
N ALA A 38 14.89 -8.33 -26.07
CA ALA A 38 15.69 -8.57 -24.87
C ALA A 38 14.89 -8.34 -23.60
N SER A 39 13.76 -9.02 -23.44
CA SER A 39 13.08 -9.15 -22.15
C SER A 39 13.61 -10.37 -21.41
N ILE A 40 13.82 -10.24 -20.10
CA ILE A 40 14.07 -11.39 -19.23
C ILE A 40 12.89 -12.37 -19.34
N GLY A 41 13.19 -13.66 -19.50
CA GLY A 41 12.20 -14.75 -19.41
C GLY A 41 11.96 -15.17 -17.96
N GLU A 42 10.91 -15.92 -17.69
CA GLU A 42 10.67 -16.48 -16.34
C GLU A 42 11.84 -17.37 -15.90
N ALA A 43 12.20 -17.27 -14.63
CA ALA A 43 13.25 -18.10 -14.04
C ALA A 43 12.87 -19.59 -14.12
N GLU A 44 13.82 -20.43 -14.51
CA GLU A 44 13.63 -21.88 -14.50
C GLU A 44 13.35 -22.38 -13.07
N PRO A 45 12.36 -23.27 -12.86
CA PRO A 45 12.09 -23.83 -11.54
C PRO A 45 13.35 -24.46 -10.92
N VAL A 46 13.67 -24.07 -9.68
CA VAL A 46 14.89 -24.53 -8.96
C VAL A 46 14.98 -26.05 -8.88
N VAL A 47 13.83 -26.74 -8.80
CA VAL A 47 13.73 -28.20 -8.76
C VAL A 47 14.26 -28.88 -10.05
N GLU A 48 14.14 -28.22 -11.19
CA GLU A 48 14.65 -28.70 -12.48
C GLU A 48 16.10 -28.25 -12.73
N LEU A 49 16.42 -27.06 -12.24
CA LEU A 49 17.72 -26.42 -12.45
C LEU A 49 18.84 -27.08 -11.63
N LYS A 50 18.60 -27.40 -10.35
CA LYS A 50 19.62 -27.96 -9.46
C LYS A 50 20.23 -29.29 -9.94
N PRO A 51 19.45 -30.30 -10.36
CA PRO A 51 20.00 -31.54 -10.90
C PRO A 51 20.93 -31.31 -12.10
N PHE A 52 20.55 -30.40 -13.00
CA PHE A 52 21.38 -30.01 -14.13
C PHE A 52 22.69 -29.37 -13.69
N LEU A 53 22.65 -28.42 -12.75
CA LEU A 53 23.84 -27.72 -12.28
C LEU A 53 24.83 -28.65 -11.56
N ARG A 54 24.35 -29.64 -10.80
CA ARG A 54 25.22 -30.65 -10.16
C ARG A 54 25.97 -31.49 -11.19
N ASN A 55 25.25 -32.00 -12.20
CA ASN A 55 25.88 -32.73 -13.30
C ASN A 55 26.86 -31.84 -14.09
N ALA A 56 26.54 -30.55 -14.29
CA ALA A 56 27.46 -29.60 -14.93
C ALA A 56 28.73 -29.34 -14.09
N ALA A 57 28.61 -29.32 -12.76
CA ALA A 57 29.73 -29.16 -11.84
C ALA A 57 30.69 -30.36 -11.89
N GLU A 58 30.18 -31.59 -12.00
CA GLU A 58 30.99 -32.80 -12.16
C GLU A 58 31.82 -32.80 -13.46
N ASN A 59 31.24 -32.29 -14.55
CA ASN A 59 31.90 -32.22 -15.85
C ASN A 59 32.85 -31.01 -15.98
N GLY A 60 32.64 -29.98 -15.16
CA GLY A 60 33.37 -28.71 -15.21
C GLY A 60 32.95 -27.78 -16.35
N ALA A 61 33.05 -26.47 -16.12
CA ALA A 61 32.58 -25.45 -17.07
C ALA A 61 33.26 -25.50 -18.46
N GLY A 62 34.51 -25.97 -18.53
CA GLY A 62 35.26 -26.09 -19.77
C GLY A 62 34.72 -27.14 -20.75
N ALA A 63 34.16 -28.24 -20.23
CA ALA A 63 33.64 -29.34 -21.04
C ALA A 63 32.20 -29.11 -21.54
N LEU A 64 31.50 -28.10 -21.00
CA LEU A 64 30.10 -27.85 -21.34
C LEU A 64 29.94 -27.41 -22.80
N SER A 65 28.89 -27.90 -23.46
CA SER A 65 28.43 -27.30 -24.71
C SER A 65 27.96 -25.87 -24.48
N ARG A 66 27.91 -25.04 -25.53
CA ARG A 66 27.43 -23.65 -25.45
C ARG A 66 26.05 -23.53 -24.80
N PHE A 67 25.15 -24.44 -25.16
CA PHE A 67 23.79 -24.47 -24.62
C PHE A 67 23.80 -24.71 -23.11
N GLN A 68 24.57 -25.70 -22.65
CA GLN A 68 24.71 -26.00 -21.23
C GLN A 68 25.41 -24.87 -20.47
N LEU A 69 26.49 -24.31 -21.03
CA LEU A 69 27.18 -23.15 -20.46
C LEU A 69 26.20 -21.97 -20.27
N ASN A 70 25.39 -21.66 -21.28
CA ASN A 70 24.41 -20.58 -21.20
C ASN A 70 23.29 -20.87 -20.18
N ARG A 71 22.95 -22.14 -19.93
CA ARG A 71 22.02 -22.50 -18.84
C ARG A 71 22.67 -22.32 -17.47
N VAL A 72 23.95 -22.65 -17.33
CA VAL A 72 24.74 -22.36 -16.11
C VAL A 72 24.82 -20.85 -15.85
N LEU A 73 25.18 -20.04 -16.86
CA LEU A 73 25.27 -18.58 -16.74
C LEU A 73 23.97 -17.91 -16.35
N ARG A 74 22.82 -18.51 -16.71
CA ARG A 74 21.51 -18.03 -16.24
C ARG A 74 21.21 -18.44 -14.81
N GLY A 75 21.53 -19.67 -14.43
CA GLY A 75 20.93 -20.31 -13.27
C GLY A 75 21.85 -20.67 -12.09
N ALA A 76 23.17 -20.65 -12.24
CA ALA A 76 24.12 -21.04 -11.18
C ALA A 76 23.92 -20.23 -9.88
N TRP A 77 23.35 -19.04 -10.00
CA TRP A 77 23.16 -18.10 -8.91
C TRP A 77 21.97 -18.44 -7.99
N CYS A 78 21.22 -19.49 -8.30
CA CYS A 78 20.09 -19.93 -7.47
C CYS A 78 20.51 -20.49 -6.10
N ASP A 79 21.76 -20.96 -5.94
CA ASP A 79 22.25 -21.55 -4.69
C ASP A 79 23.78 -21.39 -4.55
N PRO A 80 24.31 -21.10 -3.34
CA PRO A 80 25.75 -21.09 -3.03
C PRO A 80 26.53 -22.33 -3.49
N GLU A 81 25.88 -23.50 -3.53
CA GLU A 81 26.53 -24.77 -3.92
C GLU A 81 27.14 -24.74 -5.34
N PHE A 82 26.72 -23.80 -6.20
CA PHE A 82 27.18 -23.71 -7.60
C PHE A 82 28.10 -22.51 -7.89
N ASP A 83 28.57 -21.80 -6.86
CA ASP A 83 29.42 -20.61 -7.05
C ASP A 83 30.68 -20.91 -7.86
N ASP A 84 31.40 -21.99 -7.55
CA ASP A 84 32.63 -22.36 -8.26
C ASP A 84 32.38 -22.66 -9.74
N LEU A 85 31.29 -23.38 -10.04
CA LEU A 85 30.85 -23.64 -11.41
C LEU A 85 30.50 -22.31 -12.13
N GLY A 86 29.79 -21.41 -11.45
CA GLY A 86 29.43 -20.10 -11.96
C GLY A 86 30.66 -19.23 -12.26
N TYR A 87 31.64 -19.18 -11.34
CA TYR A 87 32.92 -18.49 -11.55
C TYR A 87 33.63 -18.98 -12.82
N ALA A 88 33.78 -20.29 -12.96
CA ALA A 88 34.46 -20.89 -14.11
C ALA A 88 33.68 -20.67 -15.42
N ALA A 89 32.34 -20.69 -15.36
CA ALA A 89 31.49 -20.40 -16.50
C ALA A 89 31.60 -18.94 -16.96
N LEU A 90 31.67 -18.00 -16.01
CA LEU A 90 31.88 -16.57 -16.31
C LEU A 90 33.23 -16.33 -16.97
N ASP A 91 34.31 -16.91 -16.43
CA ASP A 91 35.66 -16.74 -16.99
C ASP A 91 35.71 -17.20 -18.45
N ARG A 92 35.20 -18.41 -18.71
CA ARG A 92 35.08 -18.93 -20.08
C ARG A 92 34.24 -18.03 -20.98
N ALA A 93 33.09 -17.53 -20.49
CA ALA A 93 32.20 -16.69 -21.29
C ALA A 93 32.83 -15.33 -21.63
N VAL A 94 33.59 -14.75 -20.70
CA VAL A 94 34.33 -13.49 -20.89
C VAL A 94 35.47 -13.64 -21.88
N GLU A 95 36.14 -14.79 -21.91
CA GLU A 95 37.17 -15.10 -22.90
C GLU A 95 36.59 -15.31 -24.30
N GLU A 96 35.50 -16.09 -24.41
CA GLU A 96 34.94 -16.48 -25.70
C GLU A 96 34.07 -15.39 -26.36
N GLN A 97 33.55 -14.43 -25.59
CA GLN A 97 32.81 -13.23 -26.03
C GLN A 97 31.68 -13.53 -27.02
N ARG A 98 30.93 -14.61 -26.77
CA ARG A 98 29.82 -15.00 -27.63
C ARG A 98 28.55 -14.26 -27.22
N ARG A 99 27.87 -13.63 -28.18
CA ARG A 99 26.60 -12.90 -27.98
C ARG A 99 25.55 -13.67 -27.17
N SER A 100 25.43 -14.98 -27.38
CA SER A 100 24.47 -15.81 -26.65
C SER A 100 24.86 -16.05 -25.19
N SER A 101 26.16 -16.10 -24.88
CA SER A 101 26.68 -16.16 -23.52
C SER A 101 26.62 -14.80 -22.84
N ASP A 102 26.86 -13.72 -23.58
CA ASP A 102 26.65 -12.34 -23.11
C ASP A 102 25.20 -12.09 -22.68
N GLN A 103 24.24 -12.51 -23.49
CA GLN A 103 22.83 -12.44 -23.11
C GLN A 103 22.54 -13.28 -21.85
N ALA A 104 23.11 -14.49 -21.75
CA ALA A 104 22.90 -15.37 -20.61
C ALA A 104 23.45 -14.81 -19.29
N MET A 105 24.59 -14.10 -19.33
CA MET A 105 25.14 -13.39 -18.17
C MET A 105 24.23 -12.27 -17.70
N ILE A 106 23.70 -11.47 -18.64
CA ILE A 106 22.75 -10.40 -18.34
C ILE A 106 21.45 -10.97 -17.75
N ASP A 107 20.90 -12.02 -18.36
CA ASP A 107 19.71 -12.72 -17.87
C ASP A 107 19.94 -13.23 -16.43
N GLY A 108 21.07 -13.90 -16.18
CA GLY A 108 21.41 -14.43 -14.86
C GLY A 108 21.57 -13.34 -13.80
N TYR A 109 22.25 -12.24 -14.16
CA TYR A 109 22.39 -11.07 -13.29
C TYR A 109 21.02 -10.53 -12.88
N LEU A 110 20.16 -10.20 -13.85
CA LEU A 110 18.87 -9.56 -13.54
C LEU A 110 17.94 -10.50 -12.77
N THR A 111 17.94 -11.80 -13.11
CA THR A 111 17.08 -12.81 -12.48
C THR A 111 17.38 -12.98 -11.00
N TYR A 112 18.65 -13.09 -10.61
CA TYR A 112 19.06 -13.40 -9.23
C TYR A 112 19.60 -12.19 -8.45
N PHE A 113 19.31 -10.99 -8.92
CA PHE A 113 19.74 -9.75 -8.27
C PHE A 113 18.97 -9.48 -6.94
N PRO A 114 19.56 -8.73 -5.99
CA PRO A 114 20.85 -9.00 -5.41
C PRO A 114 20.68 -10.11 -4.35
N VAL A 115 21.46 -11.18 -4.42
CA VAL A 115 21.65 -12.05 -3.26
C VAL A 115 22.92 -11.57 -2.56
N ASP A 116 22.91 -11.48 -1.22
CA ASP A 116 24.08 -11.19 -0.38
C ASP A 116 25.15 -12.28 -0.53
N ARG A 117 25.79 -12.33 -1.69
CA ARG A 117 26.82 -13.29 -2.09
C ARG A 117 27.95 -12.55 -2.81
N PRO A 118 29.22 -12.78 -2.44
CA PRO A 118 30.36 -12.12 -3.08
C PRO A 118 30.44 -12.27 -4.60
N ILE A 119 29.97 -13.39 -5.17
CA ILE A 119 29.92 -13.66 -6.61
C ILE A 119 29.17 -12.59 -7.42
N MET A 120 28.19 -11.91 -6.80
CA MET A 120 27.33 -10.97 -7.52
C MET A 120 28.10 -9.77 -8.07
N GLY A 121 29.20 -9.37 -7.44
CA GLY A 121 30.10 -8.36 -8.00
C GLY A 121 30.69 -8.80 -9.33
N LYS A 122 31.24 -10.02 -9.40
CA LYS A 122 31.80 -10.56 -10.64
C LYS A 122 30.75 -10.73 -11.74
N LEU A 123 29.55 -11.20 -11.37
CA LEU A 123 28.44 -11.33 -12.32
C LEU A 123 27.99 -9.96 -12.87
N ALA A 124 27.92 -8.94 -12.01
CA ALA A 124 27.62 -7.57 -12.41
C ALA A 124 28.67 -7.01 -13.39
N ASP A 125 29.95 -7.20 -13.08
CA ASP A 125 31.06 -6.76 -13.95
C ASP A 125 31.06 -7.47 -15.31
N ALA A 126 30.79 -8.78 -15.31
CA ALA A 126 30.66 -9.57 -16.51
C ALA A 126 29.47 -9.13 -17.37
N ALA A 127 28.30 -8.88 -16.75
CA ALA A 127 27.11 -8.37 -17.43
C ALA A 127 27.29 -6.95 -17.97
N SER A 128 27.97 -6.08 -17.22
CA SER A 128 28.35 -4.73 -17.65
C SER A 128 29.26 -4.78 -18.88
N SER A 129 30.30 -5.62 -18.85
CA SER A 129 31.20 -5.84 -19.98
C SER A 129 30.46 -6.40 -21.20
N ALA A 130 29.62 -7.41 -21.00
CA ALA A 130 28.78 -8.02 -22.03
C ALA A 130 27.88 -7.00 -22.73
N ALA A 131 27.25 -6.10 -21.97
CA ALA A 131 26.40 -5.05 -22.53
C ALA A 131 27.13 -4.13 -23.51
N GLN A 132 28.43 -3.88 -23.31
CA GLN A 132 29.24 -3.01 -24.16
C GLN A 132 29.74 -3.69 -25.46
N ARG A 133 29.88 -5.03 -25.48
CA ARG A 133 30.49 -5.77 -26.59
C ARG A 133 29.71 -5.73 -27.91
N HIS A 134 28.42 -5.42 -27.87
CA HIS A 134 27.54 -5.49 -29.04
C HIS A 134 26.72 -4.21 -29.23
N GLU A 135 26.36 -3.93 -30.48
CA GLU A 135 25.36 -2.91 -30.83
C GLU A 135 23.95 -3.50 -30.61
N TRP A 136 23.40 -3.29 -29.41
CA TRP A 136 22.11 -3.82 -28.99
C TRP A 136 21.52 -2.97 -27.85
N ALA A 137 20.26 -3.25 -27.48
CA ALA A 137 19.53 -2.47 -26.49
C ALA A 137 20.23 -2.43 -25.11
N TRP A 138 20.95 -3.49 -24.72
CA TRP A 138 21.63 -3.55 -23.42
C TRP A 138 22.72 -2.50 -23.23
N ARG A 139 23.38 -2.07 -24.30
CA ARG A 139 24.39 -1.02 -24.20
C ARG A 139 23.79 0.29 -23.70
N GLU A 140 22.66 0.70 -24.29
CA GLU A 140 21.98 1.92 -23.88
C GLU A 140 21.32 1.77 -22.51
N ARG A 141 20.71 0.62 -22.22
CA ARG A 141 20.14 0.32 -20.90
C ARG A 141 21.18 0.40 -19.78
N ALA A 142 22.36 -0.18 -20.01
CA ALA A 142 23.48 -0.11 -19.07
C ALA A 142 23.87 1.34 -18.77
N ARG A 143 23.95 2.18 -19.81
CA ARG A 143 24.35 3.58 -19.70
C ARG A 143 23.28 4.45 -19.03
N GLN A 144 22.03 4.29 -19.44
CA GLN A 144 20.93 5.17 -19.01
C GLN A 144 20.59 5.00 -17.53
N TRP A 145 20.57 3.76 -17.02
CA TRP A 145 20.17 3.47 -15.64
C TRP A 145 21.30 2.96 -14.76
N GLU A 146 22.55 2.93 -15.25
CA GLU A 146 23.66 2.26 -14.56
C GLU A 146 23.24 0.82 -14.16
N LEU A 147 22.58 0.11 -15.09
CA LEU A 147 21.78 -1.09 -14.78
C LEU A 147 22.59 -2.18 -14.07
N PHE A 148 23.89 -2.27 -14.38
CA PHE A 148 24.80 -3.27 -13.83
C PHE A 148 25.62 -2.78 -12.63
N ALA A 149 25.31 -1.60 -12.07
CA ALA A 149 25.89 -1.13 -10.82
C ALA A 149 24.97 -1.54 -9.64
N PRO A 150 25.33 -2.53 -8.82
CA PRO A 150 24.36 -3.13 -7.88
C PRO A 150 23.77 -2.16 -6.84
N SER A 151 24.54 -1.16 -6.41
CA SER A 151 24.08 -0.15 -5.47
C SER A 151 23.23 0.95 -6.11
N GLN A 152 23.32 1.15 -7.43
CA GLN A 152 22.73 2.31 -8.12
C GLN A 152 21.61 1.92 -9.10
N GLY A 153 21.74 0.81 -9.82
CA GLY A 153 20.82 0.42 -10.89
C GLY A 153 19.34 0.44 -10.48
N PRO A 154 18.93 -0.30 -9.44
CA PRO A 154 17.54 -0.28 -8.99
C PRO A 154 17.05 1.10 -8.56
N ALA A 155 17.92 1.90 -7.93
CA ALA A 155 17.58 3.25 -7.50
C ALA A 155 17.41 4.20 -8.68
N ARG A 156 18.26 4.11 -9.72
CA ARG A 156 18.14 4.89 -10.96
C ARG A 156 16.85 4.58 -11.70
N VAL A 157 16.48 3.30 -11.83
CA VAL A 157 15.20 2.92 -12.45
C VAL A 157 14.02 3.40 -11.62
N ALA A 158 14.07 3.26 -10.28
CA ALA A 158 13.04 3.78 -9.38
C ALA A 158 12.85 5.29 -9.48
N LEU A 159 13.95 6.05 -9.61
CA LEU A 159 13.92 7.50 -9.80
C LEU A 159 13.29 7.92 -11.13
N ASP A 160 13.44 7.10 -12.18
CA ASP A 160 12.76 7.34 -13.46
C ASP A 160 11.25 7.02 -13.32
N LEU A 161 10.90 5.91 -12.63
CA LEU A 161 9.52 5.51 -12.38
C LEU A 161 8.70 6.59 -11.65
N ILE A 162 9.25 7.28 -10.65
CA ILE A 162 8.53 8.36 -9.93
C ILE A 162 8.25 9.60 -10.81
N GLN A 163 8.90 9.74 -11.95
CA GLN A 163 8.68 10.84 -12.90
C GLN A 163 7.69 10.49 -14.01
N ARG A 164 7.16 9.26 -14.02
CA ARG A 164 6.22 8.78 -15.03
C ARG A 164 4.79 8.82 -14.52
N ASP A 165 3.88 9.09 -15.44
CA ASP A 165 2.46 8.90 -15.21
C ASP A 165 2.06 7.43 -15.43
N ASP A 166 0.85 7.09 -14.98
CA ASP A 166 0.34 5.72 -14.88
C ASP A 166 0.35 4.90 -16.19
N ASP A 167 0.34 5.56 -17.35
CA ASP A 167 0.35 4.88 -18.66
C ASP A 167 1.78 4.62 -19.19
N GLN A 168 2.76 5.36 -18.67
CA GLN A 168 4.16 5.30 -19.11
C GLN A 168 4.98 4.26 -18.34
N ILE A 169 4.56 3.87 -17.13
CA ILE A 169 5.32 2.95 -16.28
C ILE A 169 5.59 1.60 -16.94
N PHE A 170 4.60 1.00 -17.61
CA PHE A 170 4.77 -0.31 -18.25
C PHE A 170 5.66 -0.22 -19.49
N GLN A 171 5.66 0.94 -20.17
CA GLN A 171 6.60 1.19 -21.24
C GLN A 171 8.03 1.30 -20.68
N LEU A 172 8.23 2.05 -19.60
CA LEU A 172 9.53 2.19 -18.96
C LEU A 172 10.09 0.83 -18.49
N ILE A 173 9.27 -0.02 -17.86
CA ILE A 173 9.69 -1.37 -17.41
C ILE A 173 10.14 -2.24 -18.60
N ARG A 174 9.49 -2.11 -19.77
CA ARG A 174 9.94 -2.79 -20.99
C ARG A 174 11.23 -2.20 -21.54
N GLU A 175 11.40 -0.88 -21.49
CA GLU A 175 12.59 -0.19 -21.98
C GLU A 175 13.83 -0.54 -21.17
N THR A 176 13.70 -0.77 -19.86
CA THR A 176 14.80 -1.23 -18.98
C THR A 176 15.21 -2.68 -19.23
N GLY A 177 14.36 -3.48 -19.90
CA GLY A 177 14.58 -4.90 -20.14
C GLY A 177 14.02 -5.83 -19.07
N LEU A 178 13.31 -5.29 -18.07
CA LEU A 178 12.70 -6.05 -16.97
C LEU A 178 11.36 -6.74 -17.36
N GLY A 179 10.98 -6.68 -18.63
CA GLY A 179 9.80 -7.35 -19.15
C GLY A 179 8.51 -6.59 -18.84
N THR A 180 7.47 -7.30 -18.42
CA THR A 180 6.14 -6.72 -18.14
C THR A 180 5.80 -6.66 -16.65
N ASN A 181 6.57 -7.35 -15.80
CA ASN A 181 6.34 -7.42 -14.35
C ASN A 181 7.67 -7.29 -13.62
N LEU A 182 7.79 -6.29 -12.75
CA LEU A 182 8.97 -6.10 -11.90
C LEU A 182 9.21 -7.29 -10.98
N ALA A 183 8.15 -7.98 -10.55
CA ALA A 183 8.28 -9.11 -9.63
C ALA A 183 8.95 -10.35 -10.26
N ALA A 184 9.05 -10.41 -11.59
CA ALA A 184 9.58 -11.56 -12.34
C ALA A 184 11.09 -11.76 -12.21
N SER A 185 11.82 -10.80 -11.64
CA SER A 185 13.27 -10.87 -11.46
C SER A 185 13.68 -10.23 -10.14
N GLY A 186 14.76 -10.70 -9.56
CA GLY A 186 15.31 -10.09 -8.35
C GLY A 186 15.67 -8.61 -8.54
N PHE A 187 16.09 -8.21 -9.75
CA PHE A 187 16.39 -6.80 -10.07
C PHE A 187 15.13 -5.96 -10.05
N GLY A 188 14.05 -6.46 -10.65
CA GLY A 188 12.78 -5.78 -10.64
C GLY A 188 12.18 -5.71 -9.22
N GLN A 189 12.33 -6.74 -8.40
CA GLN A 189 11.91 -6.71 -6.99
C GLN A 189 12.68 -5.65 -6.19
N ALA A 190 14.00 -5.55 -6.38
CA ALA A 190 14.80 -4.50 -5.74
C ALA A 190 14.46 -3.10 -6.28
N THR A 191 14.13 -2.99 -7.57
CA THR A 191 13.65 -1.75 -8.18
C THR A 191 12.32 -1.32 -7.57
N PHE A 192 11.38 -2.26 -7.38
CA PHE A 192 10.11 -1.99 -6.72
C PHE A 192 10.30 -1.51 -5.27
N ALA A 193 11.18 -2.16 -4.51
CA ALA A 193 11.54 -1.71 -3.15
C ALA A 193 12.06 -0.26 -3.15
N ARG A 194 12.97 0.08 -4.07
CA ARG A 194 13.49 1.45 -4.21
C ARG A 194 12.41 2.44 -4.67
N PHE A 195 11.48 2.00 -5.52
CA PHE A 195 10.35 2.81 -5.97
C PHE A 195 9.39 3.14 -4.81
N CYS A 196 9.11 2.18 -3.93
CA CYS A 196 8.36 2.43 -2.69
C CYS A 196 9.05 3.45 -1.79
N VAL A 197 10.35 3.28 -1.53
CA VAL A 197 11.12 4.22 -0.69
C VAL A 197 11.13 5.62 -1.29
N ALA A 198 11.43 5.74 -2.58
CA ALA A 198 11.44 7.04 -3.26
C ALA A 198 10.05 7.70 -3.23
N THR A 199 8.97 6.92 -3.40
CA THR A 199 7.60 7.43 -3.34
C THR A 199 7.22 7.94 -1.95
N ALA A 200 7.66 7.25 -0.89
CA ALA A 200 7.41 7.64 0.49
C ALA A 200 8.05 9.00 0.85
N GLU A 201 9.16 9.33 0.19
CA GLU A 201 9.92 10.56 0.42
C GLU A 201 9.44 11.74 -0.45
N LEU A 202 8.47 11.51 -1.34
CA LEU A 202 7.88 12.58 -2.14
C LEU A 202 6.96 13.48 -1.30
N PRO A 203 6.92 14.79 -1.60
CA PRO A 203 5.87 15.66 -1.09
C PRO A 203 4.48 15.18 -1.51
N PRO A 204 3.43 15.33 -0.68
CA PRO A 204 2.10 14.74 -0.89
C PRO A 204 1.54 14.88 -2.31
N ARG A 205 1.51 16.10 -2.87
CA ARG A 205 1.00 16.33 -4.24
C ARG A 205 1.80 15.61 -5.33
N LYS A 206 3.12 15.48 -5.15
CA LYS A 206 4.00 14.79 -6.11
C LYS A 206 3.96 13.27 -5.93
N ALA A 207 3.53 12.77 -4.79
CA ALA A 207 3.43 11.33 -4.53
C ALA A 207 2.26 10.68 -5.28
N VAL A 208 1.21 11.43 -5.64
CA VAL A 208 -0.03 10.87 -6.21
C VAL A 208 0.20 10.00 -7.46
N PRO A 209 0.91 10.43 -8.52
CA PRO A 209 1.14 9.58 -9.70
C PRO A 209 1.92 8.30 -9.36
N ALA A 210 2.99 8.44 -8.56
CA ALA A 210 3.79 7.30 -8.13
C ALA A 210 2.98 6.30 -7.28
N GLN A 211 2.10 6.78 -6.39
CA GLN A 211 1.20 5.94 -5.59
C GLN A 211 0.18 5.20 -6.47
N ARG A 212 -0.40 5.85 -7.48
CA ARG A 212 -1.30 5.17 -8.45
C ARG A 212 -0.57 4.09 -9.23
N SER A 213 0.66 4.37 -9.62
CA SER A 213 1.54 3.39 -10.26
C SER A 213 1.86 2.21 -9.34
N LEU A 214 2.14 2.44 -8.05
CA LEU A 214 2.33 1.37 -7.06
C LEU A 214 1.10 0.47 -6.92
N LEU A 215 -0.11 1.05 -6.86
CA LEU A 215 -1.36 0.28 -6.77
C LEU A 215 -1.57 -0.63 -7.99
N ARG A 216 -1.07 -0.24 -9.18
CA ARG A 216 -1.13 -1.05 -10.40
C ARG A 216 -0.05 -2.11 -10.49
N LEU A 217 1.15 -1.80 -9.98
CA LEU A 217 2.32 -2.67 -10.08
C LEU A 217 2.41 -3.72 -8.98
N PHE A 218 1.71 -3.50 -7.85
CA PHE A 218 1.77 -4.43 -6.74
C PHE A 218 1.15 -5.78 -7.11
N ASP A 219 1.97 -6.82 -7.02
CA ASP A 219 1.59 -8.22 -7.18
C ASP A 219 1.52 -8.87 -5.80
N GLN A 220 0.31 -9.25 -5.38
CA GLN A 220 0.07 -9.75 -4.03
C GLN A 220 0.85 -11.03 -3.69
N GLU A 221 1.16 -11.87 -4.68
CA GLU A 221 1.89 -13.12 -4.45
C GLU A 221 3.40 -12.87 -4.52
N ALA A 222 3.86 -12.27 -5.63
CA ALA A 222 5.28 -12.14 -5.91
C ALA A 222 5.96 -11.01 -5.13
N LEU A 223 5.20 -10.01 -4.65
CA LEU A 223 5.71 -8.88 -3.85
C LEU A 223 5.16 -8.85 -2.42
N ALA A 224 4.60 -9.97 -1.95
CA ALA A 224 4.06 -10.10 -0.58
C ALA A 224 5.08 -9.69 0.50
N GLY A 225 6.35 -10.03 0.28
CA GLY A 225 7.47 -9.73 1.19
C GLY A 225 7.90 -8.26 1.23
N GLN A 226 7.24 -7.36 0.51
CA GLN A 226 7.54 -5.93 0.48
C GLN A 226 6.34 -5.07 0.91
N ILE A 227 5.30 -5.67 1.51
CA ILE A 227 4.06 -4.98 1.85
C ILE A 227 4.28 -3.80 2.80
N GLU A 228 5.25 -3.88 3.71
CA GLU A 228 5.61 -2.78 4.61
C GLU A 228 6.16 -1.56 3.86
N LEU A 229 6.95 -1.76 2.80
CA LEU A 229 7.45 -0.67 1.96
C LEU A 229 6.32 -0.01 1.19
N VAL A 230 5.35 -0.81 0.70
CA VAL A 230 4.15 -0.29 0.05
C VAL A 230 3.29 0.51 1.03
N VAL A 231 3.08 0.00 2.25
CA VAL A 231 2.35 0.73 3.30
C VAL A 231 3.00 2.08 3.58
N ARG A 232 4.33 2.11 3.73
CA ARG A 232 5.09 3.36 3.92
C ARG A 232 4.89 4.31 2.73
N ALA A 233 5.08 3.83 1.51
CA ALA A 233 4.92 4.63 0.29
C ALA A 233 3.53 5.24 0.12
N LEU A 234 2.49 4.52 0.53
CA LEU A 234 1.10 4.96 0.40
C LEU A 234 0.65 5.91 1.52
N LEU A 235 1.26 5.84 2.71
CA LEU A 235 0.79 6.60 3.89
C LEU A 235 1.69 7.76 4.30
N GLU A 236 3.01 7.61 4.16
CA GLU A 236 3.97 8.59 4.67
C GLU A 236 3.82 10.01 4.08
N PRO A 237 3.56 10.19 2.77
CA PRO A 237 3.34 11.53 2.21
C PRO A 237 2.16 12.28 2.84
N TRP A 238 1.25 11.57 3.53
CA TRP A 238 0.01 12.10 4.08
C TRP A 238 0.02 12.22 5.62
N ILE A 239 1.21 12.26 6.24
CA ILE A 239 1.33 12.49 7.68
C ILE A 239 0.69 13.81 8.09
N SER A 240 1.01 14.89 7.35
CA SER A 240 0.61 16.26 7.67
C SER A 240 -0.52 16.81 6.80
N GLU A 241 -0.88 16.12 5.72
CA GLU A 241 -1.87 16.56 4.73
C GLU A 241 -2.84 15.42 4.40
N LYS A 242 -3.97 15.76 3.78
CA LYS A 242 -4.98 14.79 3.36
C LYS A 242 -5.01 14.67 1.83
N PRO A 243 -5.03 13.44 1.28
CA PRO A 243 -5.23 13.24 -0.15
C PRO A 243 -6.65 13.63 -0.57
N GLU A 244 -6.81 13.92 -1.86
CA GLU A 244 -8.14 14.05 -2.47
C GLU A 244 -8.99 12.79 -2.19
N PRO A 245 -10.32 12.92 -2.03
CA PRO A 245 -11.19 11.85 -1.57
C PRO A 245 -11.05 10.54 -2.36
N GLU A 246 -10.99 10.61 -3.68
CA GLU A 246 -10.88 9.45 -4.56
C GLU A 246 -9.55 8.72 -4.38
N HIS A 247 -8.45 9.47 -4.24
CA HIS A 247 -7.11 8.91 -4.05
C HIS A 247 -6.95 8.29 -2.66
N ARG A 248 -7.44 8.99 -1.62
CA ARG A 248 -7.53 8.45 -0.25
C ARG A 248 -8.30 7.13 -0.23
N LYS A 249 -9.42 7.07 -0.94
CA LYS A 249 -10.29 5.88 -1.01
C LYS A 249 -9.59 4.72 -1.71
N ALA A 250 -8.96 4.94 -2.87
CA ALA A 250 -8.20 3.91 -3.58
C ALA A 250 -7.10 3.30 -2.69
N ILE A 251 -6.34 4.13 -1.97
CA ILE A 251 -5.34 3.65 -1.01
C ILE A 251 -6.00 2.85 0.13
N SER A 252 -7.11 3.37 0.67
CA SER A 252 -7.80 2.73 1.80
C SER A 252 -8.34 1.36 1.43
N GLU A 253 -8.98 1.22 0.26
CA GLU A 253 -9.49 -0.06 -0.25
C GLU A 253 -8.35 -1.07 -0.44
N PHE A 254 -7.25 -0.64 -1.08
CA PHE A 254 -6.06 -1.47 -1.24
C PHE A 254 -5.51 -1.96 0.11
N LEU A 255 -5.34 -1.06 1.08
CA LEU A 255 -4.79 -1.43 2.39
C LEU A 255 -5.72 -2.33 3.20
N LEU A 256 -7.04 -2.13 3.11
CA LEU A 256 -8.03 -3.02 3.73
C LEU A 256 -7.98 -4.42 3.11
N ASP A 257 -7.88 -4.52 1.79
CA ASP A 257 -7.88 -5.80 1.08
C ASP A 257 -6.54 -6.55 1.29
N GLN A 258 -5.41 -5.83 1.26
CA GLN A 258 -4.08 -6.43 1.36
C GLN A 258 -3.64 -6.68 2.79
N VAL A 259 -3.91 -5.76 3.72
CA VAL A 259 -3.44 -5.82 5.12
C VAL A 259 -4.60 -6.06 6.09
N GLY A 260 -5.70 -5.33 5.93
CA GLY A 260 -6.84 -5.32 6.84
C GLY A 260 -6.84 -4.10 7.77
N ASP A 261 -7.94 -3.93 8.51
CA ASP A 261 -8.12 -2.77 9.40
C ASP A 261 -7.12 -2.77 10.57
N PRO A 262 -6.27 -1.72 10.76
CA PRO A 262 -5.31 -1.63 11.87
C PRO A 262 -5.94 -1.69 13.26
N ARG A 263 -7.22 -1.34 13.39
CA ARG A 263 -7.95 -1.36 14.66
C ARG A 263 -8.32 -2.79 15.07
N LEU A 264 -8.49 -3.68 14.09
CA LEU A 264 -8.90 -5.08 14.27
C LEU A 264 -7.74 -6.08 14.10
N GLN A 265 -6.79 -5.79 13.22
CA GLN A 265 -5.68 -6.68 12.83
C GLN A 265 -4.35 -6.25 13.46
N ARG A 266 -4.38 -5.91 14.76
CA ARG A 266 -3.21 -5.36 15.49
C ARG A 266 -1.92 -6.17 15.31
N PRO A 267 -1.90 -7.52 15.45
CA PRO A 267 -0.65 -8.28 15.32
C PRO A 267 0.02 -8.11 13.95
N ARG A 268 -0.78 -7.96 12.88
CA ARG A 268 -0.27 -7.78 11.52
C ARG A 268 0.33 -6.38 11.33
N TRP A 269 -0.35 -5.35 11.81
CA TRP A 269 0.14 -3.98 11.77
C TRP A 269 1.34 -3.75 12.68
N ASP A 270 1.39 -4.39 13.85
CA ASP A 270 2.55 -4.34 14.75
C ASP A 270 3.80 -4.94 14.09
N ARG A 271 3.64 -5.98 13.25
CA ARG A 271 4.74 -6.54 12.45
C ARG A 271 5.24 -5.53 11.41
N ILE A 272 4.32 -4.82 10.75
CA ILE A 272 4.68 -3.76 9.78
C ILE A 272 5.42 -2.63 10.48
N VAL A 273 4.93 -2.17 11.63
CA VAL A 273 5.59 -1.12 12.43
C VAL A 273 6.99 -1.55 12.83
N ARG A 274 7.18 -2.77 13.34
CA ARG A 274 8.51 -3.28 13.70
C ARG A 274 9.47 -3.31 12.51
N SER A 275 9.02 -3.84 11.36
CA SER A 275 9.83 -3.87 10.14
C SER A 275 10.23 -2.47 9.67
N LEU A 276 9.28 -1.53 9.67
CA LEU A 276 9.58 -0.14 9.33
C LEU A 276 10.53 0.51 10.34
N ALA A 277 10.37 0.24 11.63
CA ALA A 277 11.20 0.81 12.68
C ALA A 277 12.69 0.48 12.51
N GLU A 278 13.03 -0.67 11.94
CA GLU A 278 14.41 -1.06 11.60
C GLU A 278 15.08 -0.09 10.61
N THR A 279 14.31 0.60 9.79
CA THR A 279 14.83 1.49 8.72
C THR A 279 14.61 2.98 8.98
N ILE A 280 13.48 3.35 9.61
CA ILE A 280 13.08 4.76 9.77
C ILE A 280 12.85 5.19 11.23
N GLY A 281 13.06 4.29 12.19
CA GLY A 281 12.83 4.52 13.61
C GLY A 281 11.37 4.33 14.04
N GLU A 282 11.17 3.98 15.32
CA GLU A 282 9.89 3.58 15.89
C GLU A 282 8.83 4.69 15.83
N GLU A 283 9.19 5.91 16.24
CA GLU A 283 8.28 7.06 16.25
C GLU A 283 7.71 7.35 14.85
N ARG A 284 8.58 7.32 13.83
CA ARG A 284 8.18 7.58 12.45
C ARG A 284 7.33 6.44 11.90
N ALA A 285 7.68 5.19 12.18
CA ALA A 285 6.89 4.02 11.78
C ALA A 285 5.46 4.04 12.38
N LEU A 286 5.34 4.42 13.65
CA LEU A 286 4.04 4.62 14.30
C LEU A 286 3.26 5.76 13.62
N THR A 287 3.90 6.90 13.38
CA THR A 287 3.26 8.06 12.72
C THR A 287 2.72 7.71 11.33
N VAL A 288 3.48 6.96 10.54
CA VAL A 288 3.06 6.48 9.20
C VAL A 288 1.80 5.63 9.29
N THR A 289 1.76 4.64 10.19
CA THR A 289 0.59 3.74 10.31
C THR A 289 -0.63 4.43 10.95
N GLN A 290 -0.42 5.46 11.78
CA GLN A 290 -1.50 6.27 12.35
C GLN A 290 -2.30 7.05 11.31
N VAL A 291 -1.68 7.43 10.18
CA VAL A 291 -2.39 8.09 9.05
C VAL A 291 -3.61 7.29 8.64
N PHE A 292 -3.45 5.98 8.46
CA PHE A 292 -4.55 5.14 8.00
C PHE A 292 -5.64 4.99 9.05
N LYS A 293 -5.26 4.82 10.32
CA LYS A 293 -6.21 4.78 11.44
C LYS A 293 -7.04 6.08 11.52
N ARG A 294 -6.42 7.24 11.29
CA ARG A 294 -7.10 8.54 11.24
C ARG A 294 -8.14 8.59 10.12
N TRP A 295 -7.79 8.13 8.92
CA TRP A 295 -8.76 8.07 7.80
C TRP A 295 -9.93 7.15 8.10
N LEU A 296 -9.69 5.96 8.66
CA LEU A 296 -10.75 5.03 9.03
C LEU A 296 -11.65 5.57 10.13
N THR A 297 -11.08 6.32 11.08
CA THR A 297 -11.83 7.04 12.13
C THR A 297 -12.73 8.10 11.51
N GLU A 298 -12.19 8.90 10.59
CA GLU A 298 -12.95 9.93 9.89
C GLU A 298 -14.11 9.35 9.08
N VAL A 299 -13.85 8.32 8.27
CA VAL A 299 -14.89 7.63 7.48
C VAL A 299 -15.96 7.04 8.40
N ALA A 300 -15.57 6.33 9.45
CA ALA A 300 -16.53 5.69 10.35
C ALA A 300 -17.45 6.72 11.02
N MET A 301 -16.91 7.87 11.42
CA MET A 301 -17.67 8.94 12.05
C MET A 301 -18.59 9.64 11.04
N ARG A 302 -18.06 10.09 9.90
CA ARG A 302 -18.87 10.77 8.87
C ARG A 302 -19.97 9.89 8.33
N GLU A 303 -19.67 8.62 8.01
CA GLU A 303 -20.66 7.69 7.49
C GLU A 303 -21.74 7.36 8.51
N PHE A 304 -21.39 7.26 9.81
CA PHE A 304 -22.37 7.11 10.87
C PHE A 304 -23.34 8.30 10.92
N PHE A 305 -22.82 9.52 11.02
CA PHE A 305 -23.67 10.72 11.07
C PHE A 305 -24.54 10.87 9.83
N ARG A 306 -23.96 10.66 8.64
CA ARG A 306 -24.69 10.69 7.35
C ARG A 306 -25.80 9.66 7.28
N ALA A 307 -25.52 8.43 7.75
CA ALA A 307 -26.52 7.37 7.71
C ALA A 307 -27.68 7.65 8.67
N ILE A 308 -27.40 8.09 9.90
CA ILE A 308 -28.44 8.45 10.87
C ILE A 308 -29.27 9.67 10.42
N ALA A 309 -28.65 10.65 9.78
CA ALA A 309 -29.37 11.83 9.26
C ALA A 309 -30.50 11.45 8.28
N LYS A 310 -30.36 10.31 7.59
CA LYS A 310 -31.37 9.79 6.65
C LYS A 310 -32.45 8.93 7.31
N THR A 311 -32.27 8.55 8.57
CA THR A 311 -33.18 7.61 9.28
C THR A 311 -33.84 8.21 10.51
N THR A 312 -33.42 9.40 10.95
CA THR A 312 -33.94 10.07 12.14
C THR A 312 -35.22 10.87 11.87
N ASP A 313 -36.16 10.84 12.80
CA ASP A 313 -37.39 11.65 12.77
C ASP A 313 -37.14 13.12 13.16
N ARG A 314 -35.93 13.45 13.67
CA ARG A 314 -35.54 14.80 14.13
C ARG A 314 -34.25 15.27 13.45
N PRO A 315 -34.31 15.58 12.14
CA PRO A 315 -33.13 15.92 11.34
C PRO A 315 -32.47 17.23 11.80
N ASP A 316 -33.24 18.17 12.33
CA ASP A 316 -32.78 19.44 12.88
C ASP A 316 -31.86 19.24 14.10
N GLN A 317 -32.27 18.40 15.05
CA GLN A 317 -31.48 18.08 16.24
C GLN A 317 -30.22 17.30 15.86
N TRP A 318 -30.33 16.36 14.93
CA TRP A 318 -29.19 15.58 14.49
C TRP A 318 -28.14 16.42 13.75
N ALA A 319 -28.57 17.35 12.89
CA ALA A 319 -27.67 18.26 12.19
C ALA A 319 -26.86 19.16 13.15
N GLN A 320 -27.43 19.52 14.31
CA GLN A 320 -26.69 20.24 15.36
C GLN A 320 -25.61 19.35 15.99
N ARG A 321 -25.95 18.10 16.30
CA ARG A 321 -24.99 17.12 16.85
C ARG A 321 -23.86 16.81 15.89
N GLU A 322 -24.19 16.58 14.62
CA GLU A 322 -23.20 16.40 13.56
C GLU A 322 -22.24 17.60 13.49
N LYS A 323 -22.75 18.83 13.42
CA LYS A 323 -21.91 20.03 13.38
C LYS A 323 -20.98 20.17 14.59
N PHE A 324 -21.44 19.78 15.78
CA PHE A 324 -20.64 19.80 17.00
C PHE A 324 -19.50 18.79 16.93
N TRP A 325 -19.82 17.52 16.66
CA TRP A 325 -18.83 16.45 16.68
C TRP A 325 -17.87 16.49 15.49
N MET A 326 -18.35 16.89 14.31
CA MET A 326 -17.50 17.10 13.13
C MET A 326 -16.45 18.18 13.38
N ALA A 327 -16.72 19.20 14.20
CA ALA A 327 -15.71 20.21 14.51
C ALA A 327 -14.47 19.59 15.19
N TYR A 328 -14.64 18.69 16.17
CA TYR A 328 -13.51 17.97 16.75
C TYR A 328 -12.80 17.06 15.73
N LEU A 329 -13.57 16.40 14.87
CA LEU A 329 -13.02 15.50 13.86
C LEU A 329 -12.18 16.27 12.83
N ASP A 330 -12.67 17.40 12.34
CA ASP A 330 -12.05 18.24 11.32
C ASP A 330 -10.70 18.81 11.80
N GLU A 331 -10.57 19.08 13.10
CA GLU A 331 -9.31 19.50 13.74
C GLU A 331 -8.41 18.32 14.18
N GLY A 332 -8.78 17.08 13.84
CA GLY A 332 -7.98 15.88 14.16
C GLY A 332 -7.93 15.54 15.65
N LEU A 333 -8.88 16.05 16.46
CA LEU A 333 -8.92 15.87 17.92
C LEU A 333 -9.58 14.56 18.36
N VAL A 334 -10.22 13.84 17.43
CA VAL A 334 -10.80 12.52 17.65
C VAL A 334 -9.80 11.44 17.25
N SER A 335 -9.26 10.71 18.23
CA SER A 335 -8.23 9.68 17.97
C SER A 335 -8.83 8.36 17.48
N ASP A 336 -10.06 8.06 17.89
CA ASP A 336 -10.76 6.83 17.58
C ASP A 336 -12.28 7.10 17.48
N ALA A 337 -12.93 6.47 16.51
CA ALA A 337 -14.38 6.45 16.38
C ALA A 337 -14.85 5.07 15.91
N TRP A 338 -15.86 4.54 16.59
CA TRP A 338 -16.39 3.21 16.35
C TRP A 338 -17.92 3.20 16.43
N PRO A 339 -18.60 3.13 15.28
CA PRO A 339 -20.04 2.95 15.24
C PRO A 339 -20.46 1.62 15.87
N ALA A 340 -21.54 1.66 16.64
CA ALA A 340 -22.22 0.51 17.23
C ALA A 340 -23.68 0.55 16.79
N LEU A 341 -24.08 -0.36 15.90
CA LEU A 341 -25.37 -0.30 15.23
C LEU A 341 -26.42 -1.14 15.96
N GLY A 342 -27.63 -0.58 16.09
CA GLY A 342 -28.81 -1.34 16.51
C GLY A 342 -29.22 -2.37 15.45
N VAL A 343 -29.77 -3.51 15.90
CA VAL A 343 -30.07 -4.67 15.03
C VAL A 343 -30.97 -4.33 13.83
N ARG A 344 -31.94 -3.40 13.98
CA ARG A 344 -32.81 -2.97 12.86
C ARG A 344 -32.16 -1.88 12.01
N ALA A 345 -31.42 -0.95 12.64
CA ALA A 345 -30.73 0.13 11.94
C ALA A 345 -29.64 -0.38 11.00
N ARG A 346 -29.04 -1.54 11.32
CA ARG A 346 -27.96 -2.18 10.55
C ARG A 346 -28.26 -2.28 9.06
N ASN A 347 -29.39 -2.87 8.65
CA ASN A 347 -29.64 -3.14 7.23
C ASN A 347 -29.75 -1.83 6.41
N GLN A 348 -30.33 -0.78 7.00
CA GLN A 348 -30.48 0.52 6.34
C GLN A 348 -29.16 1.29 6.29
N ILE A 349 -28.39 1.24 7.38
CA ILE A 349 -27.08 1.89 7.48
C ILE A 349 -26.06 1.20 6.57
N GLU A 350 -26.03 -0.13 6.52
CA GLU A 350 -25.20 -0.90 5.59
C GLU A 350 -25.52 -0.55 4.13
N TYR A 351 -26.82 -0.43 3.78
CA TYR A 351 -27.23 -0.04 2.44
C TYR A 351 -26.71 1.36 2.07
N LEU A 352 -26.85 2.34 2.97
CA LEU A 352 -26.40 3.72 2.75
C LEU A 352 -24.87 3.81 2.66
N ILE A 353 -24.15 3.07 3.50
CA ILE A 353 -22.70 2.99 3.47
C ILE A 353 -22.23 2.40 2.13
N ARG A 354 -22.85 1.30 1.67
CA ARG A 354 -22.53 0.71 0.36
C ARG A 354 -22.72 1.68 -0.80
N GLN A 355 -23.69 2.60 -0.72
CA GLN A 355 -23.87 3.64 -1.75
C GLN A 355 -22.72 4.67 -1.79
N SER A 356 -21.98 4.90 -0.70
CA SER A 356 -20.74 5.70 -0.76
C SER A 356 -19.56 4.93 -1.34
N GLY A 357 -19.65 3.59 -1.33
CA GLY A 357 -18.55 2.69 -1.58
C GLY A 357 -17.46 2.69 -0.50
N GLU A 358 -17.65 3.38 0.63
CA GLU A 358 -16.80 3.22 1.81
C GLU A 358 -17.11 1.89 2.52
N ARG A 359 -16.14 1.36 3.27
CA ARG A 359 -16.25 0.10 4.02
C ARG A 359 -15.91 0.27 5.52
N PRO A 360 -16.57 1.19 6.26
CA PRO A 360 -16.35 1.32 7.69
C PRO A 360 -16.80 0.06 8.44
N GLU A 361 -15.94 -0.40 9.33
CA GLU A 361 -16.26 -1.44 10.31
C GLU A 361 -17.10 -0.88 11.47
N TYR A 362 -17.88 -1.75 12.11
CA TYR A 362 -18.79 -1.38 13.20
C TYR A 362 -19.02 -2.55 14.19
N GLY A 363 -19.46 -2.21 15.39
CA GLY A 363 -20.01 -3.16 16.36
C GLY A 363 -21.53 -3.28 16.28
N ILE A 364 -22.07 -4.29 16.95
CA ILE A 364 -23.52 -4.53 17.04
C ILE A 364 -23.98 -4.34 18.48
N ILE A 365 -25.06 -3.60 18.68
CA ILE A 365 -25.70 -3.45 19.99
C ILE A 365 -26.70 -4.59 20.20
N ARG A 366 -26.55 -5.33 21.30
CA ARG A 366 -27.51 -6.34 21.79
C ARG A 366 -28.14 -5.86 23.09
N GLY A 367 -29.46 -6.02 23.22
CA GLY A 367 -30.21 -5.43 24.32
C GLY A 367 -30.40 -3.92 24.13
N GLY A 368 -31.56 -3.38 24.52
CA GLY A 368 -31.95 -1.99 24.24
C GLY A 368 -32.75 -1.82 22.93
N PRO A 369 -33.19 -0.59 22.60
CA PRO A 369 -34.05 -0.33 21.44
C PRO A 369 -33.34 -0.70 20.13
N ALA A 370 -33.98 -1.56 19.33
CA ALA A 370 -33.38 -2.13 18.13
C ALA A 370 -33.10 -1.11 17.00
N SER A 371 -33.76 0.06 17.06
CA SER A 371 -33.59 1.18 16.12
C SER A 371 -32.48 2.15 16.50
N SER A 372 -32.02 2.12 17.75
CA SER A 372 -31.02 3.08 18.23
C SER A 372 -29.61 2.57 18.00
N SER A 373 -28.75 3.45 17.52
CA SER A 373 -27.32 3.21 17.33
C SER A 373 -26.51 4.19 18.17
N SER A 374 -25.25 3.87 18.42
CA SER A 374 -24.33 4.76 19.11
C SER A 374 -23.02 4.86 18.33
N ILE A 375 -22.30 5.97 18.51
CA ILE A 375 -20.89 6.05 18.14
C ILE A 375 -20.06 6.19 19.40
N ILE A 376 -19.03 5.36 19.50
CA ILE A 376 -18.07 5.36 20.60
C ILE A 376 -16.82 6.07 20.11
N MET A 377 -16.42 7.14 20.79
CA MET A 377 -15.33 8.01 20.37
C MET A 377 -14.29 8.14 21.48
N GLN A 378 -13.06 8.49 21.10
CA GLN A 378 -11.99 8.85 22.01
C GLN A 378 -11.49 10.27 21.68
N ILE A 379 -11.46 11.13 22.69
CA ILE A 379 -10.86 12.47 22.63
C ILE A 379 -9.99 12.61 23.87
N GLY A 380 -8.68 12.75 23.71
CA GLY A 380 -7.73 12.69 24.84
C GLY A 380 -7.87 11.38 25.61
N ASP A 381 -8.03 11.46 26.93
CA ASP A 381 -8.29 10.35 27.85
C ASP A 381 -9.80 10.09 28.09
N LEU A 382 -10.68 10.69 27.29
CA LEU A 382 -12.13 10.57 27.42
C LEU A 382 -12.72 9.57 26.42
N ARG A 383 -13.38 8.53 26.95
CA ARG A 383 -14.26 7.65 26.17
C ARG A 383 -15.67 8.24 26.14
N ILE A 384 -16.21 8.43 24.95
CA ILE A 384 -17.50 9.09 24.73
C ILE A 384 -18.46 8.14 24.01
N SER A 385 -19.73 8.10 24.42
CA SER A 385 -20.80 7.40 23.70
C SER A 385 -21.92 8.37 23.38
N GLU A 386 -22.07 8.68 22.10
CA GLU A 386 -23.15 9.50 21.55
C GLU A 386 -24.22 8.57 20.97
N TRP A 387 -25.49 8.83 21.28
CA TRP A 387 -26.62 7.99 20.84
C TRP A 387 -27.44 8.68 19.77
N SER A 388 -27.89 7.92 18.78
CA SER A 388 -28.69 8.42 17.65
C SER A 388 -30.12 8.84 18.03
N ASP A 389 -30.58 8.50 19.24
CA ASP A 389 -31.92 8.81 19.74
C ASP A 389 -31.91 10.01 20.71
N ASN A 390 -32.99 10.20 21.47
CA ASN A 390 -33.07 11.20 22.54
C ASN A 390 -32.25 10.79 23.80
N GLY A 391 -31.33 9.83 23.68
CA GLY A 391 -30.45 9.42 24.77
C GLY A 391 -29.45 10.51 25.17
N SER A 392 -28.97 10.42 26.41
CA SER A 392 -27.85 11.21 26.91
C SER A 392 -26.54 10.82 26.23
N CYS A 393 -25.66 11.79 26.03
CA CYS A 393 -24.25 11.53 25.76
C CYS A 393 -23.56 11.13 27.08
N ARG A 394 -22.57 10.25 26.99
CA ARG A 394 -21.89 9.69 28.16
C ARG A 394 -20.38 9.80 28.03
N PHE A 395 -19.74 10.09 29.16
CA PHE A 395 -18.32 10.42 29.25
C PHE A 395 -17.68 9.61 30.39
N TRP A 396 -16.71 8.77 30.05
CA TRP A 396 -15.90 8.00 30.98
C TRP A 396 -14.43 8.36 30.82
N SER A 397 -13.62 8.25 31.87
CA SER A 397 -12.18 8.05 31.67
C SER A 397 -11.97 6.77 30.86
N ASP A 398 -10.98 6.78 29.96
CA ASP A 398 -10.58 5.62 29.18
C ASP A 398 -10.06 4.44 30.04
N SER A 399 -9.60 4.75 31.25
CA SER A 399 -9.15 3.80 32.26
C SER A 399 -10.29 3.20 33.10
N ASP A 400 -11.52 3.71 32.96
CA ASP A 400 -12.68 3.14 33.66
C ASP A 400 -12.99 1.73 33.10
N PRO A 401 -12.98 0.68 33.92
CA PRO A 401 -13.34 -0.68 33.47
C PRO A 401 -14.76 -0.80 32.89
N ASN A 402 -15.65 0.13 33.24
CA ASN A 402 -17.02 0.21 32.71
C ASN A 402 -17.11 1.05 31.43
N ALA A 403 -16.04 1.73 31.02
CA ALA A 403 -16.01 2.44 29.75
C ALA A 403 -16.16 1.43 28.59
N PRO A 404 -16.96 1.74 27.56
CA PRO A 404 -17.13 0.83 26.44
C PRO A 404 -15.81 0.67 25.69
N LYS A 405 -15.32 -0.57 25.60
CA LYS A 405 -14.09 -0.90 24.85
C LYS A 405 -14.25 -0.50 23.38
N LEU A 406 -13.31 0.24 22.83
CA LEU A 406 -13.26 0.49 21.39
C LEU A 406 -13.15 -0.83 20.61
N TYR A 407 -13.70 -0.85 19.40
CA TYR A 407 -13.55 -1.95 18.45
C TYR A 407 -14.19 -3.27 18.87
N ALA A 408 -15.06 -3.26 19.89
CA ALA A 408 -15.82 -4.46 20.24
C ALA A 408 -16.82 -4.79 19.12
N LYS A 409 -16.90 -6.08 18.77
CA LYS A 409 -17.87 -6.60 17.80
C LYS A 409 -19.31 -6.53 18.34
N ILE A 410 -19.46 -6.68 19.65
CA ILE A 410 -20.76 -6.71 20.33
C ILE A 410 -20.70 -5.79 21.54
N TYR A 411 -21.72 -4.95 21.68
CA TYR A 411 -21.96 -4.12 22.85
C TYR A 411 -23.29 -4.51 23.51
N ASP A 412 -23.32 -4.43 24.83
CA ASP A 412 -24.55 -4.53 25.60
C ASP A 412 -25.20 -3.14 25.69
N GLY A 413 -26.42 -3.01 25.17
CA GLY A 413 -27.09 -1.71 25.09
C GLY A 413 -27.61 -1.19 26.43
N ALA A 414 -27.77 -2.04 27.45
CA ALA A 414 -28.09 -1.58 28.80
C ALA A 414 -26.83 -1.00 29.46
N LYS A 415 -25.68 -1.66 29.31
CA LYS A 415 -24.38 -1.13 29.79
C LYS A 415 -24.01 0.17 29.09
N LEU A 416 -24.17 0.26 27.77
CA LEU A 416 -23.94 1.50 27.03
C LEU A 416 -24.89 2.64 27.42
N ARG A 417 -26.04 2.32 28.04
CA ARG A 417 -27.01 3.30 28.56
C ARG A 417 -26.89 3.54 30.05
N THR A 418 -25.84 3.05 30.71
CA THR A 418 -25.67 3.23 32.15
C THR A 418 -25.79 4.70 32.58
N THR A 419 -26.38 4.91 33.75
CA THR A 419 -26.40 6.19 34.46
C THR A 419 -25.52 6.15 35.70
N ALA A 420 -24.81 5.04 35.92
CA ALA A 420 -23.86 4.84 36.99
C ALA A 420 -22.46 4.52 36.43
N GLY A 421 -21.45 5.03 37.10
CA GLY A 421 -20.04 4.80 36.79
C GLY A 421 -19.18 5.23 37.97
N ARG A 422 -17.87 5.38 37.75
CA ARG A 422 -16.96 5.92 38.76
C ARG A 422 -17.27 7.38 39.09
N SER A 423 -16.57 7.97 40.05
CA SER A 423 -16.78 9.36 40.48
C SER A 423 -16.61 10.39 39.35
N ASP A 424 -15.82 10.02 38.34
CA ASP A 424 -15.58 10.76 37.12
C ASP A 424 -16.44 10.25 35.96
N PHE A 425 -17.55 9.55 36.17
CA PHE A 425 -18.51 9.31 35.10
C PHE A 425 -19.48 10.48 35.01
N GLU A 426 -19.70 11.01 33.80
CA GLU A 426 -20.71 12.04 33.53
C GLU A 426 -21.63 11.58 32.38
N TYR A 427 -22.92 11.91 32.49
CA TYR A 427 -23.88 11.75 31.38
C TYR A 427 -24.77 12.98 31.31
N GLU A 428 -24.99 13.50 30.11
CA GLU A 428 -25.73 14.74 29.89
C GLU A 428 -26.71 14.58 28.73
N SER A 429 -27.91 15.14 28.88
CA SER A 429 -28.91 15.15 27.81
C SER A 429 -28.65 16.28 26.81
N HIS A 430 -29.25 16.18 25.63
CA HIS A 430 -29.20 17.20 24.58
C HIS A 430 -30.18 18.37 24.84
N VAL A 431 -30.43 18.70 26.13
CA VAL A 431 -31.42 19.69 26.58
C VAL A 431 -30.76 20.73 27.52
N PRO A 432 -31.07 22.04 27.38
CA PRO A 432 -31.93 22.64 26.35
C PRO A 432 -31.33 22.53 24.94
N ALA A 433 -32.18 22.64 23.92
CA ALA A 433 -31.76 22.68 22.52
C ALA A 433 -30.82 23.87 22.26
N SER A 434 -30.11 23.85 21.13
CA SER A 434 -29.09 24.85 20.80
C SER A 434 -29.61 26.30 20.88
N PRO A 435 -28.84 27.24 21.47
CA PRO A 435 -27.57 27.03 22.15
C PRO A 435 -27.78 26.49 23.58
N GLY A 436 -27.19 25.34 23.94
CA GLY A 436 -27.37 24.79 25.28
C GLY A 436 -26.42 23.65 25.64
N TRP A 437 -26.75 22.45 25.17
CA TRP A 437 -26.01 21.22 25.49
C TRP A 437 -24.57 21.23 24.94
N GLU A 438 -24.31 21.93 23.83
CA GLU A 438 -22.98 22.00 23.20
C GLU A 438 -21.94 22.59 24.15
N GLY A 439 -22.32 23.68 24.84
CA GLY A 439 -21.47 24.32 25.83
C GLY A 439 -21.14 23.37 26.98
N LYS A 440 -22.11 22.59 27.45
CA LYS A 440 -21.88 21.61 28.52
C LYS A 440 -20.92 20.51 28.07
N PHE A 441 -21.14 19.93 26.88
CA PHE A 441 -20.29 18.86 26.36
C PHE A 441 -18.86 19.33 26.13
N ALA A 442 -18.68 20.50 25.49
CA ALA A 442 -17.37 21.13 25.34
C ALA A 442 -16.71 21.40 26.69
N GLY A 443 -17.48 21.80 27.70
CA GLY A 443 -17.00 22.00 29.06
C GLY A 443 -16.52 20.72 29.73
N ILE A 444 -17.23 19.60 29.56
CA ILE A 444 -16.82 18.29 30.08
C ILE A 444 -15.51 17.86 29.41
N ILE A 445 -15.45 17.93 28.08
CA ILE A 445 -14.26 17.53 27.32
C ILE A 445 -13.07 18.37 27.75
N HIS A 446 -13.16 19.70 27.70
CA HIS A 446 -12.06 20.58 28.07
C HIS A 446 -11.60 20.40 29.52
N ARG A 447 -12.52 20.24 30.49
CA ARG A 447 -12.11 20.05 31.90
C ARG A 447 -11.29 18.78 32.12
N ARG A 448 -11.49 17.76 31.29
CA ARG A 448 -10.88 16.45 31.46
C ARG A 448 -9.63 16.28 30.61
N THR A 449 -9.68 16.76 29.38
CA THR A 449 -8.63 16.54 28.39
C THR A 449 -7.77 17.77 28.14
N SER A 450 -8.17 18.95 28.64
CA SER A 450 -7.64 20.28 28.25
C SER A 450 -7.80 20.63 26.77
N ILE A 451 -8.55 19.82 26.00
CA ILE A 451 -8.82 20.06 24.58
C ILE A 451 -9.98 21.04 24.43
N LEU A 452 -9.76 22.10 23.64
CA LEU A 452 -10.78 23.10 23.35
C LEU A 452 -11.69 22.62 22.22
N HIS A 453 -12.99 22.89 22.34
CA HIS A 453 -13.86 22.76 21.18
C HIS A 453 -13.54 23.87 20.17
N PRO A 454 -13.40 23.59 18.85
CA PRO A 454 -13.02 24.60 17.86
C PRO A 454 -13.95 25.82 17.77
N ARG A 455 -15.26 25.60 17.92
CA ARG A 455 -16.29 26.66 18.02
C ARG A 455 -16.65 27.11 19.43
N PHE A 456 -16.80 26.20 20.39
CA PHE A 456 -17.31 26.49 21.74
C PHE A 456 -16.21 26.74 22.78
N GLY A 457 -14.93 26.68 22.40
CA GLY A 457 -13.79 26.90 23.27
C GLY A 457 -13.80 25.99 24.50
N LYS A 458 -13.70 26.59 25.68
CA LYS A 458 -13.73 25.88 26.98
C LYS A 458 -15.11 25.37 27.39
N GLY A 459 -16.16 25.68 26.62
CA GLY A 459 -17.54 25.37 26.97
C GLY A 459 -18.03 26.05 28.26
N ARG A 460 -19.10 25.52 28.84
CA ARG A 460 -19.69 25.98 30.11
C ARG A 460 -19.24 25.09 31.28
N GLY A 461 -18.85 25.71 32.40
CA GLY A 461 -18.51 25.01 33.64
C GLY A 461 -19.74 24.41 34.35
N ARG A 462 -19.50 23.50 35.29
CA ARG A 462 -20.52 22.75 36.05
C ARG A 462 -21.49 23.66 36.86
N ASN A 463 -21.06 24.89 37.15
CA ASN A 463 -21.78 25.87 37.98
C ASN A 463 -22.34 27.07 37.17
N TRP A 464 -22.53 26.93 35.86
CA TRP A 464 -23.12 27.99 35.05
C TRP A 464 -24.64 28.08 35.27
N ASN A 465 -25.03 28.59 36.44
CA ASN A 465 -26.39 29.02 36.75
C ASN A 465 -26.57 30.46 36.26
N ASP A 466 -27.12 30.63 35.05
CA ASP A 466 -27.82 31.86 34.65
C ASP A 466 -29.30 31.44 34.55
N ARG A 467 -30.17 31.68 35.55
CA ARG A 467 -30.81 32.99 35.79
C ARG A 467 -30.83 33.84 34.53
N TRP A 468 -31.84 33.55 33.71
CA TRP A 468 -32.36 34.41 32.65
C TRP A 468 -32.71 35.79 33.19
#